data_AF-A0A0K1NJR3-F1
#
_entry.id   AF-A0A0K1NJR3-F1
#
_cell.length_a   1.000
_cell.length_b   1.000
_cell.length_c   1.000
_cell.angle_alpha   90.00
_cell.angle_beta   90.00
_cell.angle_gamma   90.00
#
_symmetry.space_group_name_H-M   'P 1'
#
loop_
_entity.id
_entity.type
_entity.pdbx_description
1 polymer ?
#
loop_
_entity_poly.entity_id
_entity_poly.type
_entity_poly.pdbx_seq_one_letter_code
_entity_poly.pdbx_strand_id
1 'polypeptide(L)'
;MQRAVEWGLNRRDGRHIYEHVCMDEKSIRRGHEYVSMLYYGDTGNVIEVEGGRTRKSVENLCSKALTEEQRAGVKTVCTRWDAARPIHYG
;
A
#
# COMPACT_ATOMS: atom_id res chain seq x y z
N MET A 1 -5.22 3.40 -17.08
CA MET A 1 -4.78 3.38 -15.67
C MET A 1 -3.49 2.59 -15.52
N GLN A 2 -3.44 1.29 -15.88
CA GLN A 2 -2.23 0.46 -15.74
C GLN A 2 -0.95 1.08 -16.33
N ARG A 3 -0.96 1.57 -17.58
CA ARG A 3 0.22 2.22 -18.19
C ARG A 3 0.74 3.46 -17.42
N ALA A 4 -0.16 4.24 -16.82
CA ALA A 4 0.23 5.41 -16.04
C ALA A 4 0.84 5.02 -14.68
N VAL A 5 0.35 3.92 -14.10
CA VAL A 5 0.90 3.32 -12.88
C VAL A 5 2.30 2.76 -13.16
N GLU A 6 2.45 1.92 -14.19
CA GLU A 6 3.76 1.37 -14.60
C GLU A 6 4.78 2.48 -14.88
N TRP A 7 4.37 3.54 -15.58
CA TRP A 7 5.22 4.70 -15.84
C TRP A 7 5.67 5.41 -14.55
N GLY A 8 4.77 5.58 -13.59
CA GLY A 8 5.07 6.19 -12.30
C GLY A 8 5.92 5.30 -11.37
N LEU A 9 5.84 3.98 -11.52
CA LEU A 9 6.68 3.02 -10.79
C LEU A 9 8.10 2.99 -11.35
N ASN A 10 8.25 2.92 -12.68
CA ASN A 10 9.55 2.83 -13.37
C ASN A 10 10.48 4.05 -13.15
N ARG A 11 9.94 5.20 -12.75
CA ARG A 11 10.72 6.44 -12.55
C ARG A 11 11.18 6.64 -11.11
N ARG A 12 10.88 5.71 -10.20
CA ARG A 12 11.23 5.85 -8.79
C ARG A 12 12.67 5.43 -8.52
N ASP A 13 13.26 6.09 -7.54
CA ASP A 13 14.50 5.64 -6.96
C ASP A 13 14.25 4.37 -6.14
N GLY A 14 14.73 3.24 -6.66
CA GLY A 14 14.64 1.95 -5.99
C GLY A 14 15.44 1.88 -4.68
N ARG A 15 16.29 2.86 -4.39
CA ARG A 15 17.08 2.95 -3.14
C ARG A 15 16.37 3.71 -2.04
N HIS A 16 15.25 4.37 -2.34
CA HIS A 16 14.52 5.13 -1.34
C HIS A 16 13.95 4.19 -0.26
N ILE A 17 14.17 4.55 1.01
CA ILE A 17 13.67 3.81 2.17
C ILE A 17 12.37 4.46 2.63
N TYR A 18 11.29 3.69 2.58
CA TYR A 18 9.95 4.15 2.97
C TYR A 18 9.72 3.93 4.46
N GLU A 19 10.05 4.92 5.29
CA GLU A 19 9.96 4.79 6.75
C GLU A 19 8.51 4.66 7.26
N HIS A 20 7.58 5.36 6.61
CA HIS A 20 6.16 5.36 6.98
C HIS A 20 5.33 4.82 5.82
N VAL A 21 4.90 3.56 5.88
CA VAL A 21 4.07 2.96 4.83
C VAL A 21 2.62 2.88 5.27
N CYS A 22 1.71 3.09 4.32
CA CYS A 22 0.28 3.07 4.55
C CYS A 22 -0.39 2.11 3.58
N MET A 23 -1.42 1.40 4.04
CA MET A 23 -2.28 0.56 3.21
C MET A 23 -3.73 1.05 3.25
N ASP A 24 -4.37 1.05 2.09
CA ASP A 24 -5.78 1.41 1.92
C ASP A 24 -6.47 0.45 0.93
N GLU A 25 -7.76 0.24 1.13
CA GLU A 25 -8.61 -0.48 0.19
C GLU A 25 -9.71 0.44 -0.31
N LYS A 26 -9.84 0.55 -1.62
CA LYS A 26 -10.82 1.45 -2.22
C LYS A 26 -11.79 0.69 -3.12
N SER A 27 -13.08 0.95 -2.91
CA SER A 27 -14.10 0.56 -3.86
C SER A 27 -14.00 1.41 -5.13
N ILE A 28 -14.05 0.75 -6.27
CA ILE A 28 -14.07 1.37 -7.60
C ILE A 28 -15.31 0.89 -8.36
N ARG A 29 -15.62 1.50 -9.52
CA ARG A 29 -16.76 1.13 -10.36
C ARG A 29 -18.07 0.98 -9.57
N ARG A 30 -18.37 1.98 -8.72
CA ARG A 30 -19.55 2.01 -7.83
C ARG A 30 -19.65 0.82 -6.86
N GLY A 31 -18.52 0.29 -6.39
CA GLY A 31 -18.50 -0.78 -5.39
C GLY A 31 -18.52 -2.20 -5.95
N HIS A 32 -18.50 -2.36 -7.27
CA HIS A 32 -18.45 -3.68 -7.91
C HIS A 32 -17.05 -4.28 -7.90
N GLU A 33 -16.03 -3.44 -7.81
CA GLU A 33 -14.63 -3.84 -7.77
C GLU A 33 -13.90 -3.14 -6.62
N TYR A 34 -12.82 -3.75 -6.16
CA TYR A 34 -11.96 -3.22 -5.11
C TYR A 34 -10.52 -3.20 -5.57
N VAL A 35 -9.75 -2.28 -5.01
CA VAL A 35 -8.31 -2.22 -5.18
C VAL A 35 -7.67 -2.03 -3.81
N SER A 36 -6.66 -2.83 -3.51
CA SER A 36 -5.79 -2.66 -2.35
C SER A 36 -4.53 -1.92 -2.80
N MET A 37 -4.04 -0.96 -2.02
CA MET A 37 -2.87 -0.15 -2.37
C MET A 37 -1.94 0.00 -1.18
N LEU A 38 -0.64 -0.08 -1.43
CA LEU A 38 0.40 0.32 -0.49
C LEU A 38 1.00 1.64 -0.97
N TYR A 39 1.19 2.61 -0.08
CA TYR A 39 1.72 3.93 -0.42
C TYR A 39 2.61 4.49 0.69
N TYR A 40 3.47 5.44 0.32
CA TYR A 40 4.34 6.14 1.25
C TYR A 40 3.55 7.23 1.98
N GLY A 41 3.47 7.13 3.31
CA GLY A 41 2.67 8.00 4.15
C GLY A 41 3.09 9.47 4.09
N ASP A 42 4.37 9.76 3.89
CA ASP A 42 4.88 11.14 3.94
C ASP A 42 4.53 11.95 2.68
N THR A 43 4.40 11.28 1.53
CA THR A 43 4.21 11.96 0.23
C THR A 43 2.94 11.55 -0.49
N GLY A 44 2.29 10.45 -0.07
CA GLY A 44 1.15 9.86 -0.77
C GLY A 44 1.54 9.02 -2.00
N ASN A 45 2.83 8.82 -2.28
CA ASN A 45 3.29 8.07 -3.44
C ASN A 45 2.89 6.58 -3.35
N VAL A 46 2.10 6.09 -4.31
CA VAL A 46 1.61 4.69 -4.34
C VAL A 46 2.71 3.71 -4.69
N ILE A 47 3.18 2.90 -3.75
CA ILE A 47 4.29 1.96 -3.92
C ILE A 47 3.86 0.74 -4.76
N GLU A 48 2.68 0.17 -4.47
CA GLU A 48 2.14 -0.98 -5.22
C GLU A 48 0.61 -1.00 -5.15
N VAL A 49 -0.01 -1.64 -6.14
CA VAL A 49 -1.45 -1.76 -6.31
C VAL A 49 -1.83 -3.19 -6.66
N GLU A 50 -2.82 -3.75 -5.96
CA GLU A 50 -3.35 -5.07 -6.24
C GLU A 50 -4.87 -5.07 -6.38
N GLY A 51 -5.36 -5.92 -7.27
CA GLY A 51 -6.79 -6.10 -7.46
C GLY A 51 -7.44 -6.83 -6.29
N GLY A 52 -8.63 -6.38 -5.90
CA GLY A 52 -9.44 -6.98 -4.85
C GLY A 52 -9.22 -6.37 -3.47
N ARG A 53 -9.78 -7.05 -2.46
CA ARG A 53 -9.69 -6.72 -1.02
C ARG A 53 -9.52 -7.96 -0.16
N THR A 54 -8.77 -8.91 -0.69
CA THR A 54 -8.61 -10.24 -0.09
C THR A 54 -7.29 -10.30 0.66
N ARG A 55 -7.18 -11.24 1.60
CA ARG A 55 -5.89 -11.56 2.24
C ARG A 55 -4.77 -11.78 1.22
N LYS A 56 -5.08 -12.46 0.10
CA LYS A 56 -4.14 -12.68 -1.00
C LYS A 56 -3.69 -11.37 -1.67
N SER A 57 -4.60 -10.40 -1.83
CA SER A 57 -4.28 -9.07 -2.36
C SER A 57 -3.27 -8.34 -1.45
N VAL A 58 -3.45 -8.45 -0.13
CA VAL A 58 -2.54 -7.89 0.88
C VAL A 58 -1.19 -8.60 0.90
N GLU A 59 -1.18 -9.93 0.87
CA GLU A 59 0.06 -10.73 0.82
C GLU A 59 0.88 -10.43 -0.44
N ASN A 60 0.21 -10.27 -1.59
CA ASN A 60 0.83 -9.84 -2.83
C ASN A 60 1.43 -8.43 -2.73
N LEU A 61 0.71 -7.46 -2.14
CA LEU A 61 1.24 -6.12 -1.90
C LEU A 61 2.50 -6.18 -1.04
N CYS A 62 2.43 -6.84 0.12
CA CYS A 62 3.55 -6.91 1.05
C CYS A 62 4.76 -7.65 0.48
N SER A 63 4.57 -8.61 -0.43
CA SER A 63 5.68 -9.34 -1.05
C SER A 63 6.32 -8.59 -2.22
N LYS A 64 5.52 -7.88 -3.04
CA LYS A 64 6.00 -7.20 -4.25
C LYS A 64 6.50 -5.79 -4.01
N ALA A 65 5.92 -5.08 -3.05
CA ALA A 65 6.07 -3.62 -2.94
C ALA A 65 7.46 -3.18 -2.44
N LEU A 66 8.12 -3.98 -1.60
CA LEU A 66 9.33 -3.59 -0.89
C LEU A 66 10.38 -4.70 -0.95
N THR A 67 11.62 -4.32 -1.26
CA THR A 67 12.79 -5.19 -1.07
C THR A 67 12.99 -5.51 0.42
N GLU A 68 13.82 -6.49 0.74
CA GLU A 68 14.15 -6.82 2.14
C GLU A 68 14.76 -5.63 2.87
N GLU A 69 15.65 -4.89 2.22
CA GLU A 69 16.28 -3.68 2.77
C GLU A 69 15.25 -2.58 3.06
N GLN A 70 14.36 -2.30 2.11
CA GLN A 70 13.29 -1.32 2.31
C GLN A 70 12.34 -1.72 3.43
N ARG A 71 12.04 -3.02 3.53
CA ARG A 71 11.17 -3.59 4.58
C ARG A 71 11.80 -3.45 5.96
N ALA A 72 13.11 -3.66 6.07
CA ALA A 72 13.85 -3.47 7.32
C ALA A 72 13.87 -2.00 7.77
N GLY A 73 13.78 -1.05 6.83
CA GLY A 73 13.73 0.39 7.11
C GLY A 73 12.34 0.95 7.45
N VAL A 74 11.27 0.14 7.35
CA VAL A 74 9.92 0.57 7.72
C VAL A 74 9.85 0.75 9.24
N LYS A 75 9.50 1.96 9.68
CA LYS A 75 9.28 2.32 11.09
C LYS A 75 7.81 2.26 11.48
N THR A 76 6.91 2.52 10.54
CA THR A 76 5.47 2.55 10.83
C THR A 76 4.66 2.00 9.67
N VAL A 77 3.66 1.18 10.00
CA VAL A 77 2.66 0.67 9.06
C VAL A 77 1.28 1.17 9.51
N CYS A 78 0.68 2.04 8.72
CA CYS A 78 -0.70 2.49 8.93
C CYS A 78 -1.64 1.69 8.05
N THR A 79 -2.76 1.25 8.59
CA THR A 79 -3.85 0.67 7.77
C THR A 79 -5.09 1.50 7.99
N ARG A 80 -5.70 2.00 6.92
CA ARG A 80 -7.01 2.63 7.04
C ARG A 80 -8.06 1.54 6.87
N TRP A 81 -8.51 1.01 8.00
CA TRP A 81 -9.76 0.29 8.11
C TRP A 81 -10.77 1.20 8.82
N ASP A 82 -11.98 1.37 8.28
CA ASP A 82 -13.13 1.94 9.03
C ASP A 82 -13.47 1.13 10.30
N ALA A 83 -12.78 0.00 10.53
CA ALA A 83 -12.81 -0.80 11.75
C ALA A 83 -11.70 -0.48 12.77
N ALA A 84 -10.82 0.50 12.51
CA ALA A 84 -9.90 1.02 13.51
C ALA A 84 -10.66 1.93 14.49
N ARG A 85 -11.65 1.38 15.20
CA ARG A 85 -11.94 1.87 16.55
C ARG A 85 -10.62 1.73 17.31
N PRO A 86 -10.14 2.78 18.00
CA PRO A 86 -8.98 2.63 18.85
C PRO A 86 -9.24 1.48 19.80
N ILE A 87 -8.40 0.44 19.72
CA ILE A 87 -8.37 -0.59 20.75
C ILE A 87 -7.82 0.14 21.97
N HIS A 88 -8.70 0.67 22.80
CA HIS A 88 -8.32 1.12 24.13
C HIS A 88 -7.87 -0.14 24.86
N TYR A 89 -6.56 -0.27 25.07
CA TYR A 89 -6.04 -1.13 26.12
C TYR A 89 -6.46 -0.47 27.45
N GLY A 90 -7.52 -1.01 28.03
CA GLY A 90 -7.98 -0.74 29.39
C GLY A 90 -8.16 -2.07 30.11
#